data_AF-A0A7C5P9Y3-F1
#
_entry.id   AF-A0A7C5P9Y3-F1
#
_cell.length_a   1.000
_cell.length_b   1.000
_cell.length_c   1.000
_cell.angle_alpha   90.00
_cell.angle_beta   90.00
_cell.angle_gamma   90.00
#
_symmetry.space_group_name_H-M   'P 1'
#
loop_
_entity.id
_entity.type
_entity.pdbx_description
1 polymer ?
#
loop_
_entity_poly.entity_id
_entity_poly.type
_entity_poly.pdbx_seq_one_letter_code
_entity_poly.pdbx_strand_id
1 'polypeptide(L)'
;MKRSRRVKLVLVGGLLAGCDGSSRPSTHNVYTNNHYIAGAGYYHAPFRDWYPRPYNDFDPRTQQYYYGGQWWPEPNQSITNVSAPTAAAVQRFAPVRRGGFGSSARSHSVWS
;
A
#
# COMPACT_ATOMS: atom_id res chain seq x y z
N MET A 1 -2.66 21.89 -45.37
CA MET A 1 -1.46 21.94 -44.48
C MET A 1 -1.87 21.53 -43.07
N LYS A 2 -1.41 20.37 -42.56
CA LYS A 2 -1.85 19.80 -41.27
C LYS A 2 -0.68 19.90 -40.27
N ARG A 3 -0.78 20.79 -39.27
CA ARG A 3 0.25 20.94 -38.21
C ARG A 3 -0.08 20.00 -37.05
N SER A 4 0.73 18.97 -36.84
CA SER A 4 0.65 18.12 -35.64
C SER A 4 1.44 18.77 -34.50
N ARG A 5 0.78 18.99 -33.36
CA ARG A 5 1.42 19.44 -32.10
C ARG A 5 1.74 18.20 -31.26
N ARG A 6 3.02 18.00 -30.95
CA ARG A 6 3.47 16.95 -30.01
C ARG A 6 3.28 17.46 -28.58
N VAL A 7 2.37 16.84 -27.84
CA VAL A 7 2.19 17.11 -26.40
C VAL A 7 3.15 16.21 -25.64
N LYS A 8 4.07 16.80 -24.86
CA LYS A 8 4.94 16.07 -23.93
C LYS A 8 4.31 16.13 -22.55
N LEU A 9 3.87 14.99 -22.03
CA LEU A 9 3.45 14.85 -20.65
C LEU A 9 4.71 14.85 -19.77
N VAL A 10 4.91 15.92 -19.00
CA VAL A 10 5.97 15.99 -17.98
C VAL A 10 5.35 15.50 -16.68
N LEU A 11 5.75 14.31 -16.22
CA LEU A 11 5.42 13.83 -14.89
C LEU A 11 6.24 14.63 -13.88
N VAL A 12 5.60 15.60 -13.21
CA VAL A 12 6.17 16.28 -12.05
C VAL A 12 6.06 15.32 -10.87
N GLY A 13 7.20 14.78 -10.46
CA GLY A 13 7.31 13.87 -9.33
C GLY A 13 6.85 14.54 -8.04
N GLY A 14 5.66 14.17 -7.58
CA GLY A 14 5.16 14.51 -6.25
C GLY A 14 6.03 13.83 -5.20
N LEU A 15 6.59 14.66 -4.32
CA LEU A 15 7.39 14.28 -3.17
C LEU A 15 6.55 13.41 -2.21
N LEU A 16 6.69 12.09 -2.27
CA LEU A 16 6.20 11.21 -1.21
C LEU A 16 7.23 11.24 -0.08
N ALA A 17 7.05 12.18 0.84
CA ALA A 17 7.72 12.14 2.14
C ALA A 17 7.19 10.92 2.90
N GLY A 18 8.05 9.91 3.05
CA GLY A 18 7.79 8.69 3.80
C GLY A 18 9.06 7.88 3.88
N CYS A 19 10.01 8.32 4.71
CA CYS A 19 11.26 7.60 4.95
C CYS A 19 10.96 6.19 5.47
N ASP A 20 11.76 5.25 4.94
CA ASP A 20 11.59 3.81 5.01
C ASP A 20 11.70 3.26 6.44
N GLY A 21 10.57 3.10 7.09
CA GLY A 21 10.36 2.10 8.15
C GLY A 21 9.40 1.06 7.61
N SER A 22 9.86 0.21 6.69
CA SER A 22 9.06 -0.93 6.20
C SER A 22 8.90 -1.95 7.33
N SER A 23 8.10 -1.61 8.35
CA SER A 23 7.71 -2.50 9.42
C SER A 23 6.89 -3.61 8.78
N ARG A 24 7.53 -4.75 8.56
CA ARG A 24 6.87 -5.93 8.05
C ARG A 24 5.75 -6.29 9.03
N PRO A 25 4.53 -6.59 8.54
CA PRO A 25 3.47 -7.08 9.41
C PRO A 25 3.97 -8.27 10.23
N SER A 26 3.60 -8.32 11.49
CA SER A 26 4.00 -9.36 12.43
C SER A 26 2.79 -9.78 13.23
N THR A 27 2.65 -11.08 13.49
CA THR A 27 1.60 -11.65 14.34
C THR A 27 1.77 -11.29 15.81
N HIS A 28 2.93 -10.77 16.21
CA HIS A 28 3.21 -10.34 17.58
C HIS A 28 2.89 -8.87 17.84
N ASN A 29 2.72 -8.08 16.78
CA ASN A 29 2.39 -6.67 16.88
C ASN A 29 0.87 -6.50 16.84
N VAL A 30 0.38 -5.50 17.57
CA VAL A 30 -1.01 -5.06 17.48
C VAL A 30 -1.09 -3.80 16.64
N TYR A 31 -2.15 -3.70 15.84
CA TYR A 31 -2.40 -2.57 14.96
C TYR A 31 -3.82 -2.07 15.17
N THR A 32 -4.00 -0.76 15.06
CA THR A 32 -5.32 -0.13 15.12
C THR A 32 -5.99 -0.14 13.75
N ASN A 33 -7.31 0.08 13.72
CA ASN A 33 -8.00 0.40 12.47
C ASN A 33 -7.27 1.52 11.71
N ASN A 34 -7.19 1.37 10.39
CA ASN A 34 -6.55 2.30 9.46
C ASN A 34 -5.04 2.48 9.63
N HIS A 35 -4.36 1.64 10.42
CA HIS A 35 -2.91 1.60 10.38
C HIS A 35 -2.44 1.21 8.97
N TYR A 36 -1.57 2.03 8.37
CA TYR A 36 -1.14 1.84 6.99
C TYR A 36 0.29 1.30 6.93
N ILE A 37 0.48 0.22 6.16
CA ILE A 37 1.81 -0.32 5.83
C ILE A 37 1.97 -0.33 4.31
N ALA A 38 3.07 0.26 3.83
CA ALA A 38 3.41 0.24 2.42
C ALA A 38 3.52 -1.20 1.90
N GLY A 39 2.79 -1.52 0.83
CA GLY A 39 2.72 -2.86 0.25
C GLY A 39 1.69 -3.81 0.90
N ALA A 40 1.20 -3.51 2.11
CA ALA A 40 0.11 -4.28 2.74
C ALA A 40 -1.25 -3.59 2.58
N GLY A 41 -1.30 -2.27 2.75
CA GLY A 41 -2.53 -1.47 2.76
C GLY A 41 -2.94 -1.02 4.17
N TYR A 42 -4.23 -0.83 4.37
CA TYR A 42 -4.86 -0.41 5.63
C TYR A 42 -5.29 -1.61 6.46
N TYR A 43 -4.96 -1.59 7.75
CA TYR A 43 -5.37 -2.63 8.68
C TYR A 43 -6.83 -2.48 9.09
N HIS A 44 -7.59 -3.57 9.04
CA HIS A 44 -8.92 -3.64 9.62
C HIS A 44 -8.90 -4.56 10.85
N ALA A 45 -8.93 -3.99 12.05
CA ALA A 45 -8.78 -4.71 13.30
C ALA A 45 -9.85 -5.81 13.55
N PRO A 46 -11.14 -5.63 13.22
CA PRO A 46 -12.14 -6.70 13.37
C PRO A 46 -11.87 -7.92 12.49
N PHE A 47 -11.22 -7.71 11.33
CA PHE A 47 -10.95 -8.75 10.34
C PHE A 47 -9.53 -9.31 10.43
N ARG A 48 -8.66 -8.66 11.21
CA ARG A 48 -7.27 -9.07 11.47
C ARG A 48 -6.45 -9.25 10.18
N ASP A 49 -6.72 -8.42 9.18
CA ASP A 49 -6.13 -8.48 7.83
C ASP A 49 -5.94 -7.07 7.23
N TRP A 50 -5.24 -7.01 6.10
CA TRP A 50 -4.88 -5.78 5.38
C TRP A 50 -5.71 -5.62 4.11
N TYR A 51 -6.12 -4.37 3.82
CA TYR A 51 -7.02 -4.05 2.73
C TYR A 51 -6.60 -2.80 1.95
N PRO A 52 -6.98 -2.67 0.66
CA PRO A 52 -6.57 -1.56 -0.19
C PRO A 52 -7.18 -0.20 0.20
N ARG A 53 -8.25 -0.17 1.00
CA ARG A 53 -8.93 1.06 1.42
C ARG A 53 -9.13 1.08 2.93
N PRO A 54 -9.32 2.27 3.54
CA PRO A 54 -9.58 2.40 4.96
C PRO A 54 -10.84 1.64 5.41
N TYR A 55 -10.85 1.28 6.70
CA TYR A 55 -11.99 0.71 7.39
C TYR A 55 -13.13 1.71 7.46
N ASN A 56 -14.32 1.29 7.02
CA ASN A 56 -15.51 2.13 6.87
C ASN A 56 -15.33 3.32 5.92
N ASP A 57 -14.49 3.17 4.88
CA ASP A 57 -14.36 4.18 3.82
C ASP A 57 -15.67 4.31 3.02
N PHE A 58 -16.20 5.52 2.88
CA PHE A 58 -17.50 5.78 2.26
C PHE A 58 -17.37 6.23 0.81
N ASP A 59 -18.04 5.54 -0.11
CA ASP A 59 -18.17 5.97 -1.50
C ASP A 59 -19.48 6.75 -1.70
N PRO A 60 -19.42 8.06 -2.00
CA PRO A 60 -20.62 8.88 -2.19
C PRO A 60 -21.40 8.54 -3.47
N ARG A 61 -20.81 7.82 -4.43
CA ARG A 61 -21.48 7.47 -5.70
C ARG A 61 -22.40 6.27 -5.54
N THR A 62 -21.94 5.25 -4.83
CA THR A 62 -22.69 4.02 -4.57
C THR A 62 -23.38 4.05 -3.21
N GLN A 63 -23.07 5.04 -2.38
CA GLN A 63 -23.54 5.16 -0.99
C GLN A 63 -23.22 3.93 -0.15
N GLN A 64 -22.01 3.40 -0.30
CA GLN A 64 -21.54 2.19 0.38
C GLN A 64 -20.29 2.44 1.21
N TYR A 65 -20.09 1.60 2.22
CA TYR A 65 -18.94 1.57 3.11
C TYR A 65 -18.06 0.38 2.79
N TYR A 66 -16.75 0.60 2.73
CA TYR A 66 -15.79 -0.47 2.52
C TYR A 66 -15.24 -0.97 3.85
N TYR A 67 -15.36 -2.28 4.09
CA TYR A 67 -14.67 -2.98 5.18
C TYR A 67 -14.62 -4.47 4.87
N GLY A 68 -13.71 -5.19 5.54
CA GLY A 68 -13.56 -6.64 5.35
C GLY A 68 -13.28 -7.11 3.92
N GLY A 69 -12.89 -6.21 3.01
CA GLY A 69 -12.63 -6.54 1.61
C GLY A 69 -13.81 -6.35 0.67
N GLN A 70 -14.96 -5.89 1.18
CA GLN A 70 -16.22 -5.79 0.44
C GLN A 70 -16.90 -4.43 0.69
N TRP A 71 -17.86 -4.09 -0.16
CA TRP A 71 -18.71 -2.91 -0.01
C TRP A 71 -20.05 -3.30 0.62
N TRP A 72 -20.53 -2.46 1.52
CA TRP A 72 -21.74 -2.68 2.30
C TRP A 72 -22.59 -1.41 2.38
N PRO A 73 -23.93 -1.51 2.50
CA PRO A 73 -24.80 -0.34 2.61
C PRO A 73 -24.67 0.40 3.95
N GLU A 74 -24.25 -0.30 5.00
CA GLU A 74 -24.10 0.23 6.36
C GLU A 74 -22.65 0.11 6.82
N PRO A 75 -22.15 0.98 7.71
CA PRO A 75 -20.81 0.86 8.26
C PRO A 75 -20.70 -0.32 9.24
N ASN A 76 -19.53 -0.92 9.36
CA ASN A 76 -19.29 -1.95 10.36
C ASN A 76 -19.18 -1.34 11.76
N GLN A 77 -20.00 -1.83 12.69
CA GLN A 77 -20.12 -1.32 14.06
C GLN A 77 -19.30 -2.10 15.10
N SER A 78 -18.29 -2.88 14.67
CA SER A 78 -17.44 -3.61 15.61
C SER A 78 -16.70 -2.66 16.56
N ILE A 79 -16.71 -2.98 17.85
CA ILE A 79 -15.94 -2.28 18.88
C ILE A 79 -14.44 -2.60 18.82
N THR A 80 -14.04 -3.61 18.05
CA THR A 80 -12.65 -4.05 17.94
C THR A 80 -11.86 -3.01 17.15
N ASN A 81 -11.14 -2.15 17.85
CA ASN A 81 -10.32 -1.09 17.26
C ASN A 81 -8.83 -1.41 17.19
N VAL A 82 -8.38 -2.45 17.91
CA VAL A 82 -6.98 -2.91 17.96
C VAL A 82 -6.95 -4.44 17.99
N SER A 83 -6.09 -5.06 17.18
CA SER A 83 -5.87 -6.51 17.17
C SER A 83 -4.55 -6.89 16.51
N ALA A 84 -4.14 -8.15 16.67
CA ALA A 84 -2.98 -8.71 15.98
C ALA A 84 -3.40 -9.44 14.69
N PRO A 85 -2.65 -9.30 13.58
CA PRO A 85 -2.97 -9.88 12.29
C PRO A 85 -2.93 -11.41 12.36
N THR A 86 -3.70 -12.07 11.48
CA THR A 86 -3.59 -13.52 11.31
C THR A 86 -2.26 -13.90 10.66
N ALA A 87 -1.81 -15.14 10.84
CA ALA A 87 -0.61 -15.65 10.17
C ALA A 87 -0.75 -15.56 8.63
N ALA A 88 -1.94 -15.83 8.09
CA ALA A 88 -2.23 -15.69 6.66
C ALA A 88 -2.10 -14.24 6.18
N ALA A 89 -2.60 -13.26 6.94
CA ALA A 89 -2.46 -11.84 6.62
C ALA A 89 -0.99 -11.40 6.55
N VAL A 90 -0.15 -11.90 7.46
CA VAL A 90 1.29 -11.63 7.46
C VAL A 90 2.00 -12.32 6.28
N GLN A 91 1.61 -13.54 5.91
CA GLN A 91 2.21 -14.28 4.80
C GLN A 91 1.89 -13.67 3.42
N ARG A 92 0.71 -13.06 3.26
CA ARG A 92 0.32 -12.35 2.03
C ARG A 92 1.16 -11.10 1.76
N PHE A 93 1.89 -10.60 2.76
CA PHE A 93 2.83 -9.51 2.57
C PHE A 93 4.00 -9.97 1.71
N ALA A 94 3.94 -9.61 0.42
CA ALA A 94 5.10 -9.61 -0.45
C ALA A 94 5.74 -8.22 -0.36
N PRO A 95 6.91 -8.05 0.27
CA PRO A 95 7.62 -6.77 0.19
C PRO A 95 7.84 -6.47 -1.29
N VAL A 96 7.34 -5.31 -1.75
CA VAL A 96 7.61 -4.84 -3.10
C VAL A 96 9.13 -4.72 -3.22
N ARG A 97 9.76 -5.67 -3.91
CA ARG A 97 11.18 -5.57 -4.26
C ARG A 97 11.29 -4.41 -5.24
N ARG A 98 11.59 -3.20 -4.75
CA ARG A 98 12.03 -2.09 -5.61
C ARG A 98 13.29 -2.58 -6.32
N GLY A 99 13.13 -3.01 -7.58
CA GLY A 99 14.24 -3.40 -8.43
C GLY A 99 15.21 -2.24 -8.52
N GLY A 100 16.44 -2.46 -8.05
CA GLY A 100 17.50 -1.45 -8.11
C GLY A 100 17.81 -1.12 -9.57
N PHE A 101 17.69 0.16 -9.92
CA PHE A 101 18.34 0.66 -11.11
C PHE A 101 19.84 0.78 -10.82
N GLY A 102 20.65 -0.05 -11.49
CA GLY A 102 22.06 0.25 -11.77
C GLY A 102 23.10 -0.24 -10.75
N SER A 103 23.44 -1.52 -10.81
CA SER A 103 24.82 -1.96 -10.54
C SER A 103 25.41 -2.50 -11.84
N SER A 104 25.90 -1.59 -12.69
CA SER A 104 26.90 -1.95 -13.70
C SER A 104 28.26 -1.59 -13.13
N ALA A 105 28.83 -2.50 -12.34
CA ALA A 105 30.24 -2.46 -12.01
C ALA A 105 31.02 -2.75 -13.31
N ARG A 106 31.42 -1.72 -14.03
CA ARG A 106 32.39 -1.84 -15.12
C ARG A 106 33.78 -1.90 -14.48
N SER A 107 34.28 -3.12 -14.24
CA SER A 107 35.71 -3.32 -14.08
C SER A 107 36.37 -3.07 -15.43
N HIS A 108 37.07 -1.96 -15.58
CA HIS A 108 37.97 -1.72 -16.71
C HIS A 108 39.40 -1.94 -16.21
N SER A 109 39.93 -3.14 -16.43
CA SER A 109 41.35 -3.42 -16.26
C SER A 109 42.09 -2.97 -17.52
N VAL A 110 42.78 -1.84 -17.44
CA VAL A 110 43.80 -1.46 -18.42
C VAL A 110 45.10 -2.14 -18.00
N TRP A 111 45.58 -3.07 -18.80
CA TRP A 111 46.96 -3.56 -18.71
C TRP A 111 47.71 -3.04 -19.94
N SER A 112 48.91 -2.51 -19.65
CA SER A 112 49.88 -1.91 -20.56
C SER A 112 50.51 -2.90 -21.54
#